data_AF-A0A7J8Z255-F1
#
_entry.id   AF-A0A7J8Z255-F1
#
_cell.length_a   1.000
_cell.length_b   1.000
_cell.length_c   1.000
_cell.angle_alpha   90.00
_cell.angle_beta   90.00
_cell.angle_gamma   90.00
#
_symmetry.space_group_name_H-M   'P 1'
#
loop_
_entity.id
_entity.type
_entity.pdbx_description
1 polymer ?
#
loop_
_entity_poly.entity_id
_entity_poly.type
_entity_poly.pdbx_seq_one_letter_code
_entity_poly.pdbx_strand_id
1 'polypeptide(L)' 'MASNFFTSSRASDSYWTPYQNKLFEKALAIYDKDTPDRWQKVAAAVGEKSAEEVRRHYEVLVEDLMYIES' A
#
# COMPACT_ATOMS: atom_id res chain seq x y z
N MET A 1 4.36 -34.74 -19.21
CA MET A 1 3.66 -33.87 -18.25
C MET A 1 4.70 -32.93 -17.67
N ALA A 2 4.81 -31.71 -18.21
CA ALA A 2 5.77 -30.71 -17.71
C ALA A 2 5.12 -30.01 -16.51
N SER A 3 5.83 -30.03 -15.39
CA SER A 3 5.42 -29.54 -14.08
C SER A 3 5.25 -28.02 -14.12
N ASN A 4 4.03 -27.56 -13.79
CA ASN A 4 3.73 -26.18 -13.45
C ASN A 4 4.51 -25.79 -12.18
N PHE A 5 5.73 -25.27 -12.35
CA PHE A 5 6.28 -24.38 -11.34
C PHE A 5 5.58 -23.05 -11.52
N PHE A 6 4.51 -22.85 -10.75
CA PHE A 6 3.99 -21.53 -10.44
C PHE A 6 5.14 -20.74 -9.82
N THR A 7 5.92 -20.07 -10.66
CA THR A 7 6.78 -18.99 -10.20
C THR A 7 5.81 -18.01 -9.54
N SER A 8 5.90 -17.94 -8.21
CA SER A 8 5.24 -16.94 -7.40
C SER A 8 5.27 -15.66 -8.20
N SER A 9 4.08 -15.17 -8.58
CA SER A 9 3.93 -13.79 -9.02
C SER A 9 4.77 -13.00 -8.04
N ARG A 10 5.84 -12.36 -8.51
CA ARG A 10 6.49 -11.30 -7.75
C ARG A 10 5.31 -10.44 -7.32
N ALA A 11 4.93 -10.51 -6.04
CA ALA A 11 3.89 -9.69 -5.47
C ALA A 11 4.28 -8.30 -5.96
N SER A 12 3.47 -7.80 -6.88
CA SER A 12 3.84 -6.73 -7.79
C SER A 12 4.53 -5.69 -6.95
N ASP A 13 5.82 -5.45 -7.18
CA ASP A 13 6.50 -4.29 -6.64
C ASP A 13 5.82 -3.13 -7.36
N SER A 14 4.66 -2.76 -6.83
CA SER A 14 3.70 -1.94 -7.52
C SER A 14 4.28 -0.55 -7.38
N TYR A 15 5.00 -0.11 -8.41
CA TYR A 15 5.62 1.20 -8.41
C TYR A 15 4.56 2.24 -8.05
N TRP A 16 4.82 2.98 -6.98
CA TRP A 16 3.96 4.08 -6.54
C TRP A 16 4.37 5.33 -7.29
N THR A 17 3.47 5.81 -8.15
CA THR A 17 3.72 7.09 -8.81
C THR A 17 3.59 8.24 -7.81
N PRO A 18 4.23 9.40 -8.02
CA PRO A 18 4.07 10.56 -7.15
C PRO A 18 2.60 10.99 -6.99
N TYR A 19 1.80 10.82 -8.04
CA TYR A 19 0.37 11.11 -8.00
C TYR A 19 -0.39 10.13 -7.08
N GLN A 20 -0.15 8.82 -7.22
CA GLN A 20 -0.75 7.81 -6.35
C GLN A 20 -0.31 8.01 -4.89
N ASN A 21 0.96 8.32 -4.64
CA ASN A 21 1.45 8.58 -3.28
C ASN A 21 0.77 9.81 -2.66
N LYS A 22 0.56 10.88 -3.45
CA LYS A 22 -0.20 12.05 -2.99
C LYS A 22 -1.66 11.73 -2.67
N LEU A 23 -2.31 10.86 -3.46
CA LEU A 23 -3.67 10.39 -3.14
C LEU A 23 -3.69 9.55 -1.87
N PHE A 24 -2.69 8.68 -1.70
CA PHE A 24 -2.53 7.86 -0.50
C PHE A 24 -2.35 8.71 0.76
N GLU A 25 -1.45 9.68 0.77
CA GLU A 25 -1.24 10.58 1.92
C GLU A 25 -2.52 11.36 2.27
N LYS A 26 -3.23 11.89 1.25
CA LYS A 26 -4.52 12.55 1.46
C LYS A 26 -5.56 11.61 2.05
N ALA A 27 -5.62 10.37 1.56
CA ALA A 27 -6.53 9.36 2.06
C ALA A 27 -6.20 8.97 3.51
N LEU A 28 -4.93 8.87 3.90
CA LEU A 28 -4.52 8.64 5.29
C LEU A 28 -4.93 9.78 6.23
N ALA A 29 -4.97 11.02 5.73
CA ALA A 29 -5.44 12.17 6.50
C ALA A 29 -6.97 12.17 6.72
N ILE A 30 -7.72 11.55 5.82
CA ILE A 30 -9.19 11.40 5.92
C ILE A 30 -9.57 10.18 6.75
N TYR A 31 -8.88 9.06 6.52
CA TYR A 31 -9.11 7.78 7.17
C TYR A 31 -8.02 7.53 8.21
N ASP A 32 -8.33 7.89 9.44
CA ASP A 32 -7.44 7.70 10.59
C ASP A 32 -7.31 6.21 10.99
N LYS A 33 -6.58 5.96 12.08
CA LYS A 33 -6.32 4.61 12.60
C LYS A 33 -7.56 3.89 13.15
N ASP A 34 -8.58 4.65 13.56
CA ASP A 34 -9.80 4.13 14.16
C ASP A 34 -10.90 3.87 13.12
N THR A 35 -10.64 4.26 11.86
CA THR A 35 -11.53 4.02 10.73
C THR A 35 -11.67 2.52 10.44
N PRO A 36 -12.88 1.94 10.49
CA PRO A 36 -13.10 0.56 10.07
C PRO A 36 -12.88 0.44 8.56
N ASP A 37 -12.30 -0.70 8.14
CA ASP A 37 -11.94 -0.99 6.75
C ASP A 37 -11.07 0.11 6.12
N ARG A 38 -10.17 0.70 6.93
CA ARG A 38 -9.29 1.80 6.54
C ARG A 38 -8.60 1.53 5.21
N TRP A 39 -7.98 0.36 5.07
CA TRP A 39 -7.18 0.02 3.90
C TRP A 39 -8.02 -0.14 2.63
N GLN A 40 -9.23 -0.68 2.75
CA GLN A 40 -10.18 -0.77 1.64
C GLN A 40 -10.61 0.63 1.18
N LYS A 41 -10.86 1.56 2.11
CA LYS A 41 -11.23 2.94 1.79
C LYS A 41 -10.08 3.73 1.16
N VAL A 42 -8.87 3.56 1.67
CA VAL A 42 -7.67 4.19 1.10
C VAL A 42 -7.38 3.62 -0.30
N ALA A 43 -7.48 2.30 -0.48
CA ALA A 43 -7.35 1.65 -1.78
C ALA A 43 -8.37 2.20 -2.80
N ALA A 44 -9.63 2.34 -2.39
CA ALA A 44 -10.66 2.94 -3.23
C ALA A 44 -10.36 4.41 -3.60
N ALA A 45 -9.76 5.18 -2.70
CA ALA A 45 -9.36 6.56 -2.96
C ALA A 45 -8.15 6.68 -3.91
N VAL A 46 -7.25 5.70 -3.89
CA VAL A 46 -6.09 5.63 -4.80
C VAL A 46 -6.49 5.04 -6.16
N GLY A 47 -7.50 4.17 -6.21
CA GLY A 47 -8.16 3.64 -7.40
C GLY A 47 -7.46 2.45 -8.07
N GLU A 48 -6.12 2.38 -8.01
CA GLU A 48 -5.32 1.37 -8.74
C GLU A 48 -4.50 0.44 -7.83
N LYS A 49 -4.73 0.50 -6.51
CA LYS A 49 -4.01 -0.30 -5.53
C LYS A 49 -4.97 -1.15 -4.73
N SER A 50 -4.56 -2.37 -4.37
CA SER A 50 -5.32 -3.21 -3.44
C SER A 50 -5.15 -2.75 -2.00
N ALA A 51 -6.05 -3.18 -1.10
CA ALA A 51 -5.94 -2.87 0.32
C ALA A 51 -4.62 -3.40 0.92
N GLU A 52 -4.15 -4.56 0.44
CA GLU A 52 -2.88 -5.18 0.86
C GLU A 52 -1.67 -4.40 0.35
N GLU A 53 -1.71 -3.86 -0.88
CA GLU A 53 -0.65 -3.00 -1.43
C GLU A 53 -0.55 -1.68 -0.66
N VAL A 54 -1.71 -1.08 -0.35
CA VAL A 54 -1.81 0.13 0.47
C VAL A 54 -1.24 -0.11 1.87
N ARG A 55 -1.61 -1.23 2.51
CA ARG A 55 -1.13 -1.56 3.84
C ARG A 55 0.39 -1.75 3.86
N ARG A 56 0.96 -2.48 2.91
CA ARG A 56 2.42 -2.66 2.79
C ARG A 56 3.13 -1.32 2.59
N HIS A 57 2.59 -0.45 1.74
CA HIS A 57 3.15 0.89 1.52
C HIS A 57 3.13 1.74 2.79
N TYR A 58 2.07 1.63 3.59
CA TYR A 58 2.00 2.29 4.89
C TYR A 58 3.02 1.75 5.89
N GLU A 59 3.23 0.43 5.94
CA GLU A 59 4.23 -0.18 6.83
C GLU A 59 5.64 0.33 6.51
N VAL A 60 6.00 0.42 5.22
CA VAL A 60 7.28 1.01 4.78
C VAL A 60 7.39 2.49 5.18
N LEU A 61 6.33 3.28 4.99
CA LEU A 61 6.32 4.69 5.41
C LEU A 61 6.58 4.85 6.91
N VAL A 62 5.98 3.98 7.74
CA VAL A 62 6.19 4.02 9.20
C VAL A 62 7.63 3.64 9.54
N GLU A 63 8.18 2.60 8.92
CA GLU A 63 9.58 2.21 9.12
C GLU A 63 10.54 3.35 8.75
N ASP A 64 10.35 3.99 7.60
CA ASP A 64 11.16 5.13 7.16
C ASP A 64 11.13 6.29 8.17
N LEU A 65 9.95 6.59 8.74
CA LEU A 65 9.82 7.62 9.77
C LEU A 65 10.55 7.24 11.06
N MET A 66 10.51 5.97 11.47
CA MET A 66 11.23 5.48 12.65
C MET A 66 12.75 5.58 12.49
N TYR A 67 13.28 5.36 11.28
CA TYR A 67 14.70 5.51 11.00
C TYR A 67 15.17 6.98 10.98
N ILE A 68 14.29 7.93 10.68
CA ILE A 68 14.61 9.37 10.69
C ILE A 68 14.71 9.91 12.14
N GLU A 69 13.99 9.31 13.08
CA GLU A 69 13.96 9.73 14.50
C GLU A 69 15.03 9.06 15.39
N SER A 70 15.90 8.21 14.83
CA SER A 70 17.00 7.54 15.53
C SER A 70 18.32 8.32 15.45
#